data_AF-A0A7S4D7Y3-F1
#
_entry.id   AF-A0A7S4D7Y3-F1
#
_cell.length_a   1.000
_cell.length_b   1.000
_cell.length_c   1.000
_cell.angle_alpha   90.00
_cell.angle_beta   90.00
_cell.angle_gamma   90.00
#
_symmetry.space_group_name_H-M   'P 1'
#
loop_
_entity.id
_entity.type
_entity.pdbx_description
1 polymer ?
#
loop_
_entity_poly.entity_id
_entity_poly.type
_entity_poly.pdbx_seq_one_letter_code
_entity_poly.pdbx_strand_id
1 'polypeptide(L)'
;IFPADKKAHFENLREKSGIPFEEMLFFDDNRDGKYGNCLPVSQMGVLSVHCPGGINTEEVWTNGLRQFQEWSSHKTPGTIVEWDGSLTTTSPPLRFRGVVQKINEERRYGFIRYGDRKTRDLFFHFNSLPKKFQPSIREGYELAFSVTYDSKKGKDAATDVEVVYPTEPPQVDTVSMQVFSMNLPFAALLANGYKTLETRNGTMFTPYPEGTKMLLHVGQRIYPDGDRHIDVMKSGGLSDEEIASFKSLPQGFGKGMAVAIVELGKTFETTLEERCDPDFQRKVGAFGADSGMRATEIKRVAYLQRGVRVSGQGGVFKADIERDVLPDGWL
;
A
#
# COMPACT_ATOMS: atom_id res chain seq x y z
N ILE A 1 -23.78 -5.04 -9.42
CA ILE A 1 -23.09 -3.73 -9.45
C ILE A 1 -22.70 -3.43 -8.01
N PHE A 2 -21.40 -3.31 -7.70
CA PHE A 2 -20.95 -3.13 -6.32
C PHE A 2 -21.43 -1.76 -5.80
N PRO A 3 -22.03 -1.68 -4.59
CA PRO A 3 -22.34 -0.41 -3.94
C PRO A 3 -21.04 0.21 -3.41
N ALA A 4 -20.22 0.72 -4.32
CA ALA A 4 -18.98 1.43 -4.03
C ALA A 4 -19.23 2.94 -4.05
N ASP A 5 -18.48 3.66 -3.21
CA ASP A 5 -18.50 5.11 -3.10
C ASP A 5 -18.23 5.77 -4.46
N LYS A 6 -19.23 6.47 -5.02
CA LYS A 6 -19.13 7.14 -6.33
C LYS A 6 -18.05 8.21 -6.35
N LYS A 7 -17.59 8.72 -5.20
CA LYS A 7 -16.49 9.69 -5.14
C LYS A 7 -15.22 9.15 -5.79
N ALA A 8 -14.84 7.91 -5.49
CA ALA A 8 -13.67 7.27 -6.08
C ALA A 8 -13.82 7.09 -7.60
N HIS A 9 -15.04 6.83 -8.10
CA HIS A 9 -15.28 6.77 -9.55
C HIS A 9 -15.07 8.13 -10.21
N PHE A 10 -15.59 9.20 -9.60
CA PHE A 10 -15.43 10.57 -10.12
C PHE A 10 -13.98 11.05 -10.05
N GLU A 11 -13.22 10.74 -8.99
CA GLU A 11 -11.78 11.03 -8.93
C GLU A 11 -11.02 10.39 -10.10
N ASN A 12 -11.25 9.09 -10.35
CA ASN A 12 -10.65 8.38 -11.48
C ASN A 12 -11.12 8.95 -12.83
N LEU A 13 -12.39 9.37 -12.94
CA LEU A 13 -12.94 9.96 -14.16
C LEU A 13 -12.25 11.29 -14.47
N ARG A 14 -12.12 12.19 -13.48
CA ARG A 14 -11.41 13.47 -13.62
C ARG A 14 -9.96 13.24 -14.02
N GLU A 15 -9.26 12.31 -13.36
CA GLU A 15 -7.86 12.01 -13.66
C GLU A 15 -7.67 11.53 -15.12
N LYS A 16 -8.59 10.70 -15.62
CA LYS A 16 -8.51 10.17 -17.00
C LYS A 16 -8.99 11.13 -18.07
N SER A 17 -10.01 11.94 -17.77
CA SER A 17 -10.65 12.83 -18.75
C SER A 17 -10.05 14.24 -18.77
N GLY A 18 -9.45 14.70 -17.67
CA GLY A 18 -9.03 16.08 -17.50
C GLY A 18 -10.19 17.07 -17.30
N ILE A 19 -11.45 16.62 -17.31
CA ILE A 19 -12.62 17.47 -17.13
C ILE A 19 -12.74 17.83 -15.64
N PRO A 20 -12.84 19.11 -15.26
CA PRO A 20 -13.03 19.51 -13.86
C PRO A 20 -14.43 19.10 -13.36
N PHE A 21 -14.59 18.89 -12.05
CA PHE A 21 -15.88 18.46 -11.49
C PHE A 21 -17.02 19.43 -11.79
N GLU A 22 -16.72 20.73 -11.81
CA GLU A 22 -17.67 21.81 -12.12
C GLU A 22 -18.19 21.81 -13.57
N GLU A 23 -17.67 20.92 -14.42
CA GLU A 23 -18.14 20.70 -15.79
C GLU A 23 -18.84 19.34 -15.95
N MET A 24 -19.16 18.65 -14.85
CA MET A 24 -19.81 17.35 -14.88
C MET A 24 -21.27 17.44 -14.42
N LEU A 25 -22.12 16.65 -15.10
CA LEU A 25 -23.53 16.42 -14.75
C LEU A 25 -23.73 14.93 -14.43
N PHE A 26 -24.37 14.62 -13.31
CA PHE A 26 -24.53 13.28 -12.80
C PHE A 26 -25.99 12.96 -12.48
N PHE A 27 -26.54 11.87 -13.02
CA PHE A 27 -27.88 11.37 -12.70
C PHE A 27 -27.78 10.07 -11.91
N ASP A 28 -28.50 9.98 -10.79
CA ASP A 28 -28.55 8.75 -9.97
C ASP A 28 -29.86 8.67 -9.19
N ASP A 29 -30.32 7.46 -8.91
CA ASP A 29 -31.56 7.17 -8.19
C ASP A 29 -31.39 7.25 -6.68
N ASN A 30 -30.15 7.26 -6.17
CA ASN A 30 -29.87 7.26 -4.75
C ASN A 30 -29.34 8.62 -4.27
N ARG A 31 -30.18 9.40 -3.59
CA ARG A 31 -29.87 10.78 -3.17
C ARG A 31 -28.78 10.86 -2.10
N ASP A 32 -29.04 10.27 -0.93
CA ASP A 32 -28.28 10.43 0.31
C ASP A 32 -28.30 9.15 1.18
N GLY A 33 -27.78 9.24 2.41
CA GLY A 33 -27.70 8.11 3.34
C GLY A 33 -26.53 7.15 3.04
N LYS A 34 -26.55 5.96 3.64
CA LYS A 34 -25.43 4.99 3.63
C LYS A 34 -24.98 4.58 2.21
N TYR A 35 -25.90 4.62 1.25
CA TYR A 35 -25.66 4.24 -0.15
C TYR A 35 -25.97 5.37 -1.13
N GLY A 36 -26.23 6.58 -0.63
CA GLY A 36 -26.54 7.74 -1.47
C GLY A 36 -25.33 8.22 -2.25
N ASN A 37 -25.60 8.64 -3.48
CA ASN A 37 -24.59 9.00 -4.47
C ASN A 37 -24.65 10.47 -4.85
N CYS A 38 -25.85 11.06 -4.99
CA CYS A 38 -26.00 12.45 -5.42
C CYS A 38 -25.35 13.44 -4.43
N LEU A 39 -25.60 13.29 -3.13
CA LEU A 39 -25.01 14.18 -2.13
C LEU A 39 -23.48 14.13 -2.12
N PRO A 40 -22.81 12.97 -1.95
CA PRO A 40 -21.36 12.94 -1.91
C PRO A 40 -20.71 13.38 -3.23
N VAL A 41 -21.31 13.08 -4.39
CA VAL A 41 -20.80 13.54 -5.69
C VAL A 41 -21.00 15.05 -5.87
N SER A 42 -22.15 15.60 -5.45
CA SER A 42 -22.39 17.04 -5.51
C SER A 42 -21.42 17.87 -4.68
N GLN A 43 -21.00 17.34 -3.52
CA GLN A 43 -19.99 17.98 -2.67
C GLN A 43 -18.60 18.05 -3.31
N MET A 44 -18.32 17.22 -4.33
CA MET A 44 -17.09 17.31 -5.13
C MET A 44 -17.13 18.47 -6.14
N GLY A 45 -18.28 19.12 -6.31
CA GLY A 45 -18.50 20.19 -7.28
C GLY A 45 -19.16 19.72 -8.58
N VAL A 46 -19.72 18.53 -8.63
CA VAL A 46 -20.50 18.01 -9.78
C VAL A 46 -21.96 18.40 -9.61
N LEU A 47 -22.69 18.83 -10.65
CA LEU A 47 -24.14 18.97 -10.51
C LEU A 47 -24.79 17.58 -10.50
N SER A 48 -25.44 17.22 -9.40
CA SER A 48 -26.14 15.93 -9.28
C SER A 48 -27.65 16.11 -9.48
N VAL A 49 -28.27 15.19 -10.21
CA VAL A 49 -29.71 15.13 -10.46
C VAL A 49 -30.23 13.85 -9.82
N HIS A 50 -31.04 14.00 -8.79
CA HIS A 50 -31.69 12.89 -8.12
C HIS A 50 -32.93 12.46 -8.91
N CYS A 51 -32.87 11.25 -9.48
CA CYS A 51 -33.95 10.69 -10.29
C CYS A 51 -34.41 9.33 -9.71
N PRO A 52 -35.32 9.32 -8.71
CA PRO A 52 -35.90 8.11 -8.16
C PRO A 52 -36.52 7.26 -9.27
N GLY A 53 -36.09 6.00 -9.39
CA GLY A 53 -36.54 5.12 -10.47
C GLY A 53 -35.84 5.34 -11.82
N GLY A 54 -34.79 6.15 -11.84
CA GLY A 54 -33.97 6.43 -13.02
C GLY A 54 -34.55 7.54 -13.92
N ILE A 55 -33.93 7.70 -15.09
CA ILE A 55 -34.35 8.68 -16.11
C ILE A 55 -35.49 8.07 -16.92
N ASN A 56 -36.69 8.02 -16.33
CA ASN A 56 -37.86 7.37 -16.91
C ASN A 56 -38.78 8.32 -17.70
N THR A 57 -38.58 9.64 -17.57
CA THR A 57 -39.30 10.67 -18.34
C THR A 57 -38.33 11.64 -19.01
N GLU A 58 -38.74 12.19 -20.15
CA GLU A 58 -38.00 13.24 -20.86
C GLU A 58 -37.85 14.52 -20.00
N GLU A 59 -38.81 14.77 -19.11
CA GLU A 59 -38.79 15.91 -18.19
C GLU A 59 -37.60 15.85 -17.23
N VAL A 60 -37.30 14.69 -16.64
CA VAL A 60 -36.15 14.52 -15.73
C VAL A 60 -34.84 14.87 -16.44
N TRP A 61 -34.66 14.38 -17.67
CA TRP A 61 -33.48 14.65 -18.49
C TRP A 61 -33.36 16.14 -18.84
N THR A 62 -34.44 16.71 -19.38
CA THR A 62 -34.46 18.10 -19.86
C THR A 62 -34.31 19.09 -18.72
N ASN A 63 -34.93 18.82 -17.56
CA ASN A 63 -34.75 19.63 -16.35
C ASN A 63 -33.30 19.58 -15.87
N GLY A 64 -32.67 18.39 -15.83
CA GLY A 64 -31.27 18.25 -15.46
C GLY A 64 -30.33 19.07 -16.34
N LEU A 65 -30.54 19.05 -17.67
CA LEU A 65 -29.75 19.85 -18.62
C LEU A 65 -29.97 21.36 -18.45
N ARG A 66 -31.23 21.80 -18.29
CA ARG A 66 -31.55 23.22 -18.06
C ARG A 66 -30.90 23.72 -16.78
N GLN A 67 -31.03 22.97 -15.68
CA GLN A 67 -30.44 23.33 -14.40
C GLN A 67 -28.91 23.33 -14.47
N PHE A 68 -28.30 22.42 -15.24
CA PHE A 68 -26.85 22.43 -15.46
C PHE A 68 -26.37 23.70 -16.16
N GLN A 69 -27.10 24.16 -17.18
CA GLN A 69 -26.79 25.40 -17.87
C GLN A 69 -26.85 26.61 -16.92
N GLU A 70 -27.90 26.71 -16.10
CA GLU A 70 -28.04 27.81 -15.13
C GLU A 70 -26.97 27.72 -14.03
N TRP A 71 -26.79 26.53 -13.45
CA TRP A 71 -25.83 26.27 -12.40
C TRP A 71 -24.38 26.51 -12.84
N SER A 72 -24.04 26.29 -14.11
CA SER A 72 -22.69 26.51 -14.66
C SER A 72 -22.18 27.95 -14.48
N SER A 73 -23.07 28.91 -14.22
CA SER A 73 -22.72 30.31 -13.94
C SER A 73 -22.18 30.55 -12.52
N HIS A 74 -22.58 29.73 -11.54
CA HIS A 74 -22.23 29.91 -10.13
C HIS A 74 -21.54 28.69 -9.50
N LYS A 75 -21.69 27.50 -10.08
CA LYS A 75 -20.95 26.26 -9.80
C LYS A 75 -20.94 25.91 -8.31
N THR A 76 -22.05 26.15 -7.62
CA THR A 76 -22.13 25.98 -6.17
C THR A 76 -22.00 24.49 -5.82
N PRO A 77 -20.98 24.08 -5.04
CA PRO A 77 -20.86 22.69 -4.61
C PRO A 77 -22.00 22.29 -3.67
N GLY A 78 -22.36 21.00 -3.68
CA GLY A 78 -23.43 20.47 -2.84
C GLY A 78 -24.84 20.77 -3.37
N THR A 79 -24.97 21.32 -4.58
CA THR A 79 -26.26 21.51 -5.26
C THR A 79 -26.74 20.21 -5.89
N ILE A 80 -27.99 19.86 -5.61
CA ILE A 80 -28.72 18.71 -6.15
C ILE A 80 -30.00 19.23 -6.79
N VAL A 81 -30.23 18.81 -8.04
CA VAL A 81 -31.54 18.94 -8.71
C VAL A 81 -32.40 17.78 -8.25
N GLU A 82 -33.51 18.07 -7.59
CA GLU A 82 -34.49 17.04 -7.20
C GLU A 82 -35.33 16.62 -8.40
N TRP A 83 -36.01 15.48 -8.26
CA TRP A 83 -36.84 14.89 -9.31
C TRP A 83 -38.01 15.77 -9.75
N ASP A 84 -38.46 16.68 -8.89
CA ASP A 84 -39.49 17.68 -9.17
C ASP A 84 -38.93 18.98 -9.80
N GLY A 85 -37.61 19.02 -10.04
CA GLY A 85 -36.90 20.16 -10.62
C GLY A 85 -36.47 21.22 -9.60
N SER A 86 -36.81 21.07 -8.32
CA SER A 86 -36.34 21.96 -7.26
C SER A 86 -34.84 21.79 -7.01
N LEU A 87 -34.21 22.82 -6.42
CA LEU A 87 -32.78 22.81 -6.09
C LEU A 87 -32.60 22.72 -4.58
N THR A 88 -31.86 21.70 -4.12
CA THR A 88 -31.35 21.66 -2.76
C THR A 88 -29.86 21.95 -2.78
N THR A 89 -29.39 22.92 -1.97
CA THR A 89 -27.96 23.14 -1.78
C THR A 89 -27.59 22.80 -0.35
N THR A 90 -26.69 21.84 -0.18
CA THR A 90 -26.07 21.58 1.11
C THR A 90 -24.84 22.46 1.25
N SER A 91 -24.72 23.19 2.35
CA SER A 91 -23.49 23.94 2.62
C SER A 91 -22.32 22.96 2.66
N PRO A 92 -21.18 23.29 2.02
CA PRO A 92 -20.00 22.45 2.11
C PRO A 92 -19.65 22.24 3.58
N PRO A 93 -19.16 21.05 3.97
CA PRO A 93 -18.77 20.80 5.34
C PRO A 93 -17.72 21.83 5.77
N LEU A 94 -17.88 22.34 7.00
CA LEU A 94 -16.97 23.33 7.56
C LEU A 94 -15.54 22.79 7.50
N ARG A 95 -14.67 23.49 6.77
CA ARG A 95 -13.26 23.14 6.62
C ARG A 95 -12.46 23.72 7.79
N PHE A 96 -11.70 22.87 8.44
CA PHE A 96 -10.78 23.24 9.51
C PHE A 96 -9.34 23.13 9.03
N ARG A 97 -8.44 23.80 9.73
CA ARG A 97 -6.99 23.65 9.59
C ARG A 97 -6.38 23.21 10.91
N GLY A 98 -5.33 22.40 10.82
CA GLY A 98 -4.62 21.92 12.00
C GLY A 98 -3.29 21.29 11.67
N VAL A 99 -2.50 21.02 12.71
CA VAL A 99 -1.14 20.49 12.58
C VAL A 99 -1.10 19.06 13.08
N VAL A 100 -0.45 18.17 12.32
CA VAL A 100 -0.22 16.79 12.74
C VAL A 100 0.65 16.76 13.99
N GLN A 101 0.12 16.23 15.09
CA GLN A 101 0.81 16.12 16.37
C GLN A 101 1.47 14.76 16.59
N LYS A 102 0.83 13.71 16.09
CA LYS A 102 1.30 12.35 16.32
C LYS A 102 0.97 11.44 15.16
N ILE A 103 1.90 10.56 14.82
CA ILE A 103 1.73 9.53 13.81
C ILE A 103 1.99 8.14 14.38
N ASN A 104 1.21 7.16 13.92
CA ASN A 104 1.52 5.75 14.06
C ASN A 104 1.63 5.15 12.65
N GLU A 105 2.87 5.00 12.17
CA GLU A 105 3.14 4.51 10.81
C GLU A 105 2.72 3.05 10.63
N GLU A 106 2.97 2.21 11.65
CA GLU A 106 2.62 0.78 11.62
C GLU A 106 1.12 0.55 11.46
N ARG A 107 0.32 1.33 12.18
CA ARG A 107 -1.15 1.25 12.16
C ARG A 107 -1.80 2.26 11.22
N ARG A 108 -1.00 3.03 10.47
CA ARG A 108 -1.43 3.93 9.39
C ARG A 108 -2.48 4.97 9.80
N TYR A 109 -2.30 5.60 10.97
CA TYR A 109 -3.15 6.70 11.43
C TYR A 109 -2.36 7.81 12.13
N GLY A 110 -2.98 8.97 12.32
CA GLY A 110 -2.41 10.07 13.09
C GLY A 110 -3.46 10.93 13.78
N PHE A 111 -2.99 11.99 14.41
CA PHE A 111 -3.80 12.95 15.16
C PHE A 111 -3.46 14.40 14.77
N ILE A 112 -4.49 15.22 14.59
CA ILE A 112 -4.39 16.62 14.18
C ILE A 112 -4.81 17.52 15.34
N ARG A 113 -3.94 18.45 15.75
CA ARG A 113 -4.33 19.56 16.63
C ARG A 113 -5.00 20.64 15.82
N TYR A 114 -6.21 21.02 16.19
CA TYR A 114 -6.97 22.08 15.54
C TYR A 114 -7.78 22.88 16.56
N GLY A 115 -8.15 24.10 16.20
CA GLY A 115 -8.87 25.01 17.08
C GLY A 115 -8.08 25.36 18.35
N ASP A 116 -8.82 25.68 19.43
CA ASP A 116 -8.22 26.15 20.68
C ASP A 116 -7.60 25.02 21.51
N ARG A 117 -6.83 25.40 22.56
CA ARG A 117 -6.17 24.45 23.48
C ARG A 117 -7.10 23.42 24.14
N LYS A 118 -8.42 23.69 24.20
CA LYS A 118 -9.43 22.80 24.78
C LYS A 118 -9.93 21.74 23.80
N THR A 119 -9.71 21.93 22.50
CA THR A 119 -10.13 20.99 21.47
C THR A 119 -9.25 19.74 21.54
N ARG A 120 -9.90 18.57 21.52
CA ARG A 120 -9.17 17.29 21.47
C ARG A 120 -8.53 17.11 20.10
N ASP A 121 -7.39 16.43 20.08
CA ASP A 121 -6.76 16.06 18.82
C ASP A 121 -7.69 15.16 18.00
N LEU A 122 -7.82 15.49 16.72
CA LEU A 122 -8.72 14.81 15.81
C LEU A 122 -8.01 13.64 15.13
N PHE A 123 -8.65 12.48 15.15
CA PHE A 123 -8.13 11.29 14.48
C PHE A 123 -8.22 11.42 12.96
N PHE A 124 -7.18 10.96 12.24
CA PHE A 124 -7.26 10.74 10.79
C PHE A 124 -6.57 9.42 10.41
N HIS A 125 -7.09 8.79 9.35
CA HIS A 125 -6.47 7.60 8.77
C HIS A 125 -5.64 7.99 7.54
N PHE A 126 -4.56 7.27 7.24
CA PHE A 126 -3.71 7.61 6.08
C PHE A 126 -4.46 7.48 4.75
N ASN A 127 -5.47 6.62 4.68
CA ASN A 127 -6.33 6.52 3.49
C ASN A 127 -7.15 7.80 3.23
N SER A 128 -7.30 8.68 4.22
CA SER A 128 -7.93 9.98 4.03
C SER A 128 -6.98 11.01 3.41
N LEU A 129 -5.67 10.73 3.33
CA LEU A 129 -4.66 11.62 2.76
C LEU A 129 -4.53 11.43 1.23
N PRO A 130 -4.10 12.47 0.50
CA PRO A 130 -3.72 12.34 -0.90
C PRO A 130 -2.60 11.30 -1.06
N LYS A 131 -2.72 10.43 -2.07
CA LYS A 131 -1.80 9.29 -2.30
C LYS A 131 -0.32 9.71 -2.25
N LYS A 132 0.02 10.87 -2.82
CA LYS A 132 1.40 11.39 -2.89
C LYS A 132 2.02 11.72 -1.52
N PHE A 133 1.21 11.94 -0.48
CA PHE A 133 1.66 12.26 0.88
C PHE A 133 1.53 11.09 1.86
N GLN A 134 0.84 10.00 1.49
CA GLN A 134 0.70 8.82 2.35
C GLN A 134 2.02 8.17 2.83
N PRO A 135 3.13 8.17 2.06
CA PRO A 135 4.41 7.66 2.55
C PRO A 135 5.22 8.72 3.33
N SER A 136 4.99 10.01 3.07
CA SER A 136 5.83 11.12 3.54
C SER A 136 5.18 12.01 4.59
N ILE A 137 3.96 11.71 5.04
CA ILE A 137 3.31 12.45 6.12
C ILE A 137 4.14 12.37 7.40
N ARG A 138 4.39 13.51 8.05
CA ARG A 138 5.16 13.62 9.30
C ARG A 138 4.45 14.54 10.30
N GLU A 139 4.88 14.46 11.56
CA GLU A 139 4.49 15.46 12.57
C GLU A 139 4.92 16.87 12.12
N GLY A 140 4.10 17.87 12.42
CA GLY A 140 4.30 19.25 11.99
C GLY A 140 3.66 19.62 10.65
N TYR A 141 3.15 18.66 9.87
CA TYR A 141 2.43 18.98 8.62
C TYR A 141 1.12 19.69 8.92
N GLU A 142 0.81 20.75 8.16
CA GLU A 142 -0.47 21.45 8.25
C GLU A 142 -1.46 20.78 7.28
N LEU A 143 -2.65 20.45 7.78
CA LEU A 143 -3.72 19.78 7.05
C LEU A 143 -4.98 20.65 7.04
N ALA A 144 -5.71 20.61 5.93
CA ALA A 144 -7.08 21.09 5.82
C ALA A 144 -8.04 19.90 5.74
N PHE A 145 -9.13 19.91 6.50
CA PHE A 145 -10.00 18.75 6.62
C PHE A 145 -11.43 19.13 7.02
N SER A 146 -12.34 18.19 6.87
CA SER A 146 -13.71 18.24 7.39
C SER A 146 -13.81 17.38 8.65
N VAL A 147 -14.65 17.76 9.62
CA VAL A 147 -14.94 16.93 10.80
C VAL A 147 -16.21 16.12 10.53
N THR A 148 -16.13 14.80 10.58
CA THR A 148 -17.30 13.92 10.46
C THR A 148 -17.36 12.96 11.64
N TYR A 149 -18.58 12.70 12.13
CA TYR A 149 -18.82 11.75 13.20
C TYR A 149 -18.89 10.32 12.65
N ASP A 150 -17.93 9.46 13.01
CA ASP A 150 -17.97 8.05 12.67
C ASP A 150 -18.91 7.31 13.64
N SER A 151 -20.14 7.07 13.20
CA SER A 151 -21.17 6.38 13.99
C SER A 151 -20.79 4.94 14.37
N LYS A 152 -19.89 4.28 13.65
CA LYS A 152 -19.42 2.93 14.00
C LYS A 152 -18.43 2.95 15.15
N LYS A 153 -17.62 4.00 15.24
CA LYS A 153 -16.57 4.15 16.27
C LYS A 153 -16.99 5.08 17.41
N GLY A 154 -18.10 5.78 17.26
CA GLY A 154 -18.63 6.73 18.24
C GLY A 154 -17.73 7.93 18.47
N LYS A 155 -16.98 8.38 17.44
CA LYS A 155 -15.96 9.42 17.55
C LYS A 155 -15.87 10.26 16.28
N ASP A 156 -15.47 11.53 16.45
CA ASP A 156 -15.14 12.41 15.33
C ASP A 156 -13.83 12.00 14.65
N ALA A 157 -13.78 12.15 13.34
CA ALA A 157 -12.61 11.92 12.51
C ALA A 157 -12.46 13.00 11.43
N ALA A 158 -11.22 13.22 11.01
CA ALA A 158 -10.91 14.06 9.87
C ALA A 158 -11.18 13.30 8.56
N THR A 159 -11.96 13.91 7.67
CA THR A 159 -12.22 13.46 6.31
C THR A 159 -11.87 14.54 5.30
N ASP A 160 -11.82 14.17 4.02
CA ASP A 160 -11.48 15.06 2.91
C ASP A 160 -10.14 15.78 3.15
N VAL A 161 -9.15 15.03 3.65
CA VAL A 161 -7.92 15.63 4.17
C VAL A 161 -7.03 16.08 3.01
N GLU A 162 -6.57 17.31 3.07
CA GLU A 162 -5.61 17.92 2.16
C GLU A 162 -4.37 18.37 2.95
N VAL A 163 -3.20 18.26 2.33
CA VAL A 163 -1.96 18.77 2.92
C VAL A 163 -1.78 20.22 2.46
N VAL A 164 -1.77 21.15 3.42
CA VAL A 164 -1.58 22.59 3.20
C VAL A 164 -0.09 22.92 3.22
N TYR A 165 0.65 22.35 4.17
CA TYR A 165 2.09 22.52 4.27
C TYR A 165 2.77 21.25 4.76
N PRO A 166 3.84 20.77 4.09
CA PRO A 166 4.42 21.32 2.86
C PRO A 166 3.50 21.09 1.64
N THR A 167 3.60 21.98 0.63
CA THR A 167 2.75 21.92 -0.59
C THR A 167 3.13 20.77 -1.51
N GLU A 168 4.39 20.34 -1.45
CA GLU A 168 4.90 19.15 -2.12
C GLU A 168 5.54 18.22 -1.09
N PRO A 169 5.46 16.89 -1.28
CA PRO A 169 6.16 15.97 -0.42
C PRO A 169 7.68 16.17 -0.56
N PRO A 170 8.46 15.95 0.51
CA PRO A 170 9.91 15.99 0.41
C PRO A 170 10.37 15.03 -0.69
N GLN A 171 11.33 15.48 -1.50
CA GLN A 171 11.90 14.68 -2.56
C GLN A 171 12.72 13.57 -1.92
N VAL A 172 12.17 12.36 -1.91
CA VAL A 172 12.83 11.19 -1.34
C VAL A 172 13.75 10.63 -2.42
N ASP A 173 15.06 10.56 -2.14
CA ASP A 173 16.01 9.89 -3.03
C ASP A 173 15.73 8.39 -2.98
N THR A 174 15.04 7.90 -4.01
CA THR A 174 14.68 6.49 -4.14
C THR A 174 15.48 5.81 -5.22
N VAL A 175 15.71 4.52 -5.04
CA VAL A 175 16.29 3.62 -6.04
C VAL A 175 15.29 2.52 -6.36
N SER A 176 15.15 2.22 -7.66
CA SER A 176 14.32 1.11 -8.12
C SER A 176 15.14 -0.17 -8.13
N MET A 177 14.72 -1.19 -7.39
CA MET A 177 15.42 -2.46 -7.27
C MET A 177 14.53 -3.64 -7.60
N GLN A 178 15.16 -4.71 -8.11
CA GLN A 178 14.50 -6.00 -8.25
C GLN A 178 14.32 -6.64 -6.87
N VAL A 179 13.20 -7.32 -6.67
CA VAL A 179 12.78 -7.92 -5.42
C VAL A 179 12.27 -9.33 -5.69
N PHE A 180 12.65 -10.29 -4.85
CA PHE A 180 12.01 -11.60 -4.83
C PHE A 180 11.49 -11.89 -3.42
N SER A 181 10.42 -12.69 -3.37
CA SER A 181 9.79 -13.06 -2.11
C SER A 181 10.15 -14.48 -1.68
N MET A 182 10.43 -14.64 -0.39
CA MET A 182 10.67 -15.93 0.27
C MET A 182 9.88 -15.98 1.58
N ASN A 183 9.32 -17.13 1.93
CA ASN A 183 8.62 -17.32 3.20
C ASN A 183 9.60 -17.67 4.31
N LEU A 184 9.24 -17.38 5.56
CA LEU A 184 9.97 -17.92 6.72
C LEU A 184 9.82 -19.45 6.77
N PRO A 185 10.81 -20.20 7.26
CA PRO A 185 12.05 -19.71 7.89
C PRO A 185 13.16 -19.38 6.89
N PHE A 186 13.07 -19.84 5.64
CA PHE A 186 14.15 -19.71 4.65
C PHE A 186 14.57 -18.26 4.38
N ALA A 187 13.65 -17.30 4.45
CA ALA A 187 14.00 -15.89 4.32
C ALA A 187 14.94 -15.42 5.43
N ALA A 188 14.73 -15.86 6.67
CA ALA A 188 15.62 -15.55 7.78
C ALA A 188 16.95 -16.31 7.66
N LEU A 189 16.91 -17.59 7.26
CA LEU A 189 18.13 -18.38 7.02
C LEU A 189 19.02 -17.73 5.96
N LEU A 190 18.45 -17.17 4.90
CA LEU A 190 19.18 -16.45 3.86
C LEU A 190 19.69 -15.11 4.38
N ALA A 191 18.83 -14.31 5.03
CA ALA A 191 19.20 -12.99 5.57
C ALA A 191 20.31 -13.07 6.62
N ASN A 192 20.32 -14.13 7.45
CA ASN A 192 21.33 -14.39 8.46
C ASN A 192 22.57 -15.13 7.92
N GLY A 193 22.65 -15.36 6.60
CA GLY A 193 23.83 -15.94 5.96
C GLY A 193 24.02 -17.45 6.10
N TYR A 194 23.05 -18.18 6.70
CA TYR A 194 23.10 -19.65 6.77
C TYR A 194 22.82 -20.27 5.40
N LYS A 195 21.75 -19.83 4.72
CA LYS A 195 21.37 -20.33 3.40
C LYS A 195 22.15 -19.59 2.32
N THR A 196 23.21 -20.22 1.81
CA THR A 196 24.08 -19.67 0.75
C THR A 196 23.72 -20.16 -0.65
N LEU A 197 22.79 -21.12 -0.77
CA LEU A 197 22.20 -21.57 -2.04
C LEU A 197 20.67 -21.46 -1.97
N GLU A 198 20.09 -20.73 -2.90
CA GLU A 198 18.64 -20.72 -3.14
C GLU A 198 18.28 -21.72 -4.23
N THR A 199 17.22 -22.50 -4.04
CA THR A 199 16.86 -23.55 -5.01
C THR A 199 15.41 -23.44 -5.45
N ARG A 200 15.15 -23.60 -6.76
CA ARG A 200 13.80 -23.56 -7.33
C ARG A 200 13.64 -24.53 -8.49
N ASN A 201 12.39 -24.96 -8.72
CA ASN A 201 12.04 -25.69 -9.95
C ASN A 201 11.75 -24.77 -11.13
N GLY A 202 11.45 -23.49 -10.88
CA GLY A 202 11.26 -22.48 -11.92
C GLY A 202 12.57 -21.84 -12.38
N THR A 203 12.48 -20.93 -13.35
CA THR A 203 13.62 -20.21 -13.95
C THR A 203 13.78 -18.79 -13.39
N MET A 204 13.27 -18.52 -12.18
CA MET A 204 13.16 -17.16 -11.62
C MET A 204 14.46 -16.35 -11.68
N PHE A 205 15.60 -16.99 -11.36
CA PHE A 205 16.90 -16.32 -11.34
C PHE A 205 17.72 -16.50 -12.62
N THR A 206 17.30 -17.38 -13.53
CA THR A 206 18.03 -17.68 -14.78
C THR A 206 18.27 -16.44 -15.66
N PRO A 207 17.34 -15.47 -15.80
CA PRO A 207 17.58 -14.27 -16.60
C PRO A 207 18.58 -13.29 -15.99
N TYR A 208 18.98 -13.48 -14.72
CA TYR A 208 19.77 -12.50 -13.98
C TYR A 208 21.23 -12.94 -13.93
N PRO A 209 22.17 -12.13 -14.45
CA PRO A 209 23.58 -12.47 -14.42
C PRO A 209 24.13 -12.46 -12.99
N GLU A 210 25.24 -13.15 -12.82
CA GLU A 210 26.06 -13.09 -11.60
C GLU A 210 26.42 -11.64 -11.26
N GLY A 211 26.36 -11.29 -9.97
CA GLY A 211 26.54 -9.93 -9.46
C GLY A 211 25.25 -9.09 -9.38
N THR A 212 24.12 -9.61 -9.90
CA THR A 212 22.82 -8.93 -9.79
C THR A 212 22.44 -8.76 -8.32
N LYS A 213 22.05 -7.53 -7.95
CA LYS A 213 21.60 -7.20 -6.60
C LYS A 213 20.08 -7.14 -6.55
N MET A 214 19.50 -7.78 -5.55
CA MET A 214 18.04 -7.83 -5.34
C MET A 214 17.69 -7.65 -3.88
N LEU A 215 16.49 -7.16 -3.61
CA LEU A 215 15.92 -7.15 -2.27
C LEU A 215 15.28 -8.52 -1.96
N LEU A 216 15.50 -8.98 -0.74
CA LEU A 216 14.82 -10.12 -0.15
C LEU A 216 13.57 -9.63 0.58
N HIS A 217 12.40 -9.96 0.05
CA HIS A 217 11.11 -9.73 0.70
C HIS A 217 10.63 -10.96 1.46
N VAL A 218 10.11 -10.76 2.68
CA VAL A 218 9.55 -11.82 3.52
C VAL A 218 8.06 -11.97 3.24
N GLY A 219 7.66 -13.12 2.71
CA GLY A 219 6.26 -13.44 2.45
C GLY A 219 5.41 -13.52 3.73
N GLN A 220 4.09 -13.45 3.58
CA GLN A 220 3.14 -13.47 4.71
C GLN A 220 3.00 -14.85 5.36
N ARG A 221 3.39 -15.92 4.65
CA ARG A 221 3.19 -17.30 5.08
C ARG A 221 4.46 -17.86 5.72
N ILE A 222 4.27 -18.92 6.50
CA ILE A 222 5.35 -19.82 6.89
C ILE A 222 5.40 -20.94 5.84
N TYR A 223 6.59 -21.30 5.40
CA TYR A 223 6.81 -22.39 4.47
C TYR A 223 6.57 -23.73 5.20
N PRO A 224 5.73 -24.62 4.67
CA PRO A 224 5.32 -25.84 5.36
C PRO A 224 6.32 -26.98 5.10
N ASP A 225 7.57 -26.87 5.54
CA ASP A 225 8.56 -27.95 5.39
C ASP A 225 8.52 -28.97 6.54
N GLY A 226 7.62 -28.82 7.50
CA GLY A 226 7.49 -29.72 8.64
C GLY A 226 8.74 -29.73 9.53
N ASP A 227 9.45 -28.59 9.61
CA ASP A 227 10.69 -28.43 10.37
C ASP A 227 11.87 -29.31 9.91
N ARG A 228 11.79 -29.90 8.71
CA ARG A 228 12.88 -30.71 8.11
C ARG A 228 14.18 -29.91 7.93
N HIS A 229 14.10 -28.59 7.75
CA HIS A 229 15.29 -27.73 7.78
C HIS A 229 16.07 -27.81 9.09
N ILE A 230 15.39 -28.04 10.24
CA ILE A 230 16.04 -28.19 11.55
C ILE A 230 16.92 -29.45 11.55
N ASP A 231 16.42 -30.57 11.01
CA ASP A 231 17.19 -31.82 10.94
C ASP A 231 18.47 -31.64 10.12
N VAL A 232 18.37 -30.94 8.98
CA VAL A 232 19.53 -30.60 8.15
C VAL A 232 20.53 -29.73 8.92
N MET A 233 20.05 -28.70 9.64
CA MET A 233 20.90 -27.84 10.46
C MET A 233 21.60 -28.60 11.60
N LYS A 234 20.87 -29.48 12.29
CA LYS A 234 21.42 -30.35 13.36
C LYS A 234 22.44 -31.33 12.82
N SER A 235 22.22 -31.89 11.63
CA SER A 235 23.21 -32.75 10.96
C SER A 235 24.53 -32.03 10.64
N GLY A 236 24.48 -30.69 10.53
CA GLY A 236 25.65 -29.82 10.39
C GLY A 236 26.30 -29.40 11.71
N GLY A 237 25.79 -29.89 12.85
CA GLY A 237 26.34 -29.65 14.18
C GLY A 237 25.82 -28.41 14.90
N LEU A 238 24.77 -27.75 14.40
CA LEU A 238 24.19 -26.58 15.08
C LEU A 238 23.35 -26.98 16.30
N SER A 239 23.48 -26.19 17.36
CA SER A 239 22.64 -26.24 18.57
C SER A 239 21.23 -25.68 18.32
N ASP A 240 20.29 -25.99 19.20
CA ASP A 240 18.92 -25.47 19.12
C ASP A 240 18.89 -23.94 19.26
N GLU A 241 19.77 -23.35 20.06
CA GLU A 241 19.91 -21.91 20.22
C GLU A 241 20.42 -21.23 18.93
N GLU A 242 21.43 -21.81 18.27
CA GLU A 242 21.93 -21.30 16.99
C GLU A 242 20.85 -21.40 15.91
N ILE A 243 20.13 -22.52 15.84
CA ILE A 243 19.03 -22.72 14.90
C ILE A 243 17.93 -21.68 15.15
N ALA A 244 17.55 -21.45 16.41
CA ALA A 244 16.55 -20.44 16.76
C ALA A 244 17.00 -19.03 16.32
N SER A 245 18.27 -18.69 16.52
CA SER A 245 18.87 -17.44 16.06
C SER A 245 18.76 -17.29 14.54
N PHE A 246 19.23 -18.27 13.77
CA PHE A 246 19.20 -18.24 12.30
C PHE A 246 17.78 -18.20 11.70
N LYS A 247 16.79 -18.79 12.38
CA LYS A 247 15.38 -18.77 11.94
C LYS A 247 14.65 -17.47 12.27
N SER A 248 15.23 -16.61 13.10
CA SER A 248 14.62 -15.37 13.56
C SER A 248 15.08 -14.17 12.72
N LEU A 249 14.22 -13.15 12.60
CA LEU A 249 14.59 -11.85 12.05
C LEU A 249 14.90 -10.90 13.21
N PRO A 250 15.86 -9.95 13.05
CA PRO A 250 16.11 -8.92 14.05
C PRO A 250 14.86 -8.05 14.30
N GLN A 251 14.86 -7.36 15.44
CA GLN A 251 13.80 -6.42 15.78
C GLN A 251 13.64 -5.35 14.68
N GLY A 252 12.39 -5.04 14.31
CA GLY A 252 12.08 -4.08 13.25
C GLY A 252 11.92 -4.69 11.86
N PHE A 253 12.26 -5.97 11.68
CA PHE A 253 12.03 -6.72 10.45
C PHE A 253 10.90 -7.74 10.61
N GLY A 254 10.16 -8.01 9.53
CA GLY A 254 9.04 -8.93 9.61
C GLY A 254 8.40 -9.25 8.26
N LYS A 255 7.28 -9.97 8.33
CA LYS A 255 6.49 -10.36 7.16
C LYS A 255 5.94 -9.14 6.42
N GLY A 256 5.93 -9.21 5.09
CA GLY A 256 5.49 -8.12 4.21
C GLY A 256 6.50 -6.99 4.09
N MET A 257 7.78 -7.25 4.39
CA MET A 257 8.85 -6.27 4.28
C MET A 257 9.98 -6.81 3.40
N ALA A 258 10.63 -5.94 2.65
CA ALA A 258 12.02 -6.14 2.24
C ALA A 258 12.90 -6.00 3.48
N VAL A 259 13.76 -6.99 3.74
CA VAL A 259 14.55 -7.08 4.97
C VAL A 259 16.05 -7.09 4.71
N ALA A 260 16.47 -7.57 3.55
CA ALA A 260 17.87 -7.66 3.18
C ALA A 260 18.06 -7.33 1.71
N ILE A 261 19.29 -6.99 1.35
CA ILE A 261 19.78 -6.96 -0.02
C ILE A 261 20.72 -8.15 -0.23
N VAL A 262 20.61 -8.79 -1.39
CA VAL A 262 21.38 -9.98 -1.75
C VAL A 262 22.08 -9.76 -3.08
N GLU A 263 23.28 -10.31 -3.21
CA GLU A 263 24.00 -10.40 -4.48
C GLU A 263 23.98 -11.84 -4.97
N LEU A 264 23.41 -12.04 -6.16
CA LEU A 264 23.32 -13.36 -6.77
C LEU A 264 24.66 -13.79 -7.35
N GLY A 265 25.00 -15.05 -7.15
CA GLY A 265 26.08 -15.74 -7.84
C GLY A 265 25.57 -16.46 -9.09
N LYS A 266 26.25 -17.55 -9.46
CA LYS A 266 25.86 -18.35 -10.62
C LYS A 266 24.53 -19.06 -10.36
N THR A 267 23.68 -19.14 -11.39
CA THR A 267 22.52 -20.04 -11.42
C THR A 267 22.82 -21.24 -12.32
N PHE A 268 22.60 -22.45 -11.83
CA PHE A 268 22.89 -23.70 -12.53
C PHE A 268 21.87 -24.80 -12.21
N GLU A 269 21.76 -25.79 -13.10
CA GLU A 269 20.92 -26.96 -12.86
C GLU A 269 21.68 -28.03 -12.06
N THR A 270 20.95 -28.82 -11.30
CA THR A 270 21.48 -29.84 -10.40
C THR A 270 20.67 -31.13 -10.56
N THR A 271 21.36 -32.26 -10.44
CA THR A 271 20.78 -33.59 -10.38
C THR A 271 20.24 -33.87 -8.97
N LEU A 272 19.42 -34.92 -8.81
CA LEU A 272 19.00 -35.33 -7.47
C LEU A 272 20.19 -35.82 -6.62
N GLU A 273 21.16 -36.50 -7.23
CA GLU A 273 22.37 -36.99 -6.55
C GLU A 273 23.18 -35.84 -5.96
N GLU A 274 23.46 -34.79 -6.75
CA GLU A 274 24.15 -33.58 -6.27
C GLU A 274 23.38 -32.89 -5.15
N ARG A 275 22.05 -32.86 -5.22
CA ARG A 275 21.22 -32.26 -4.16
C ARG A 275 21.16 -33.12 -2.90
N CYS A 276 21.41 -34.41 -3.02
CA CYS A 276 21.48 -35.33 -1.88
C CYS A 276 22.82 -35.25 -1.14
N ASP A 277 23.82 -34.56 -1.69
CA ASP A 277 25.08 -34.30 -1.00
C ASP A 277 24.87 -33.50 0.31
N PRO A 278 25.47 -33.92 1.44
CA PRO A 278 25.29 -33.25 2.72
C PRO A 278 25.73 -31.78 2.74
N ASP A 279 26.80 -31.41 2.02
CA ASP A 279 27.23 -30.00 1.94
C ASP A 279 26.23 -29.17 1.14
N PHE A 280 25.68 -29.73 0.06
CA PHE A 280 24.62 -29.08 -0.69
C PHE A 280 23.38 -28.83 0.18
N GLN A 281 22.92 -29.86 0.90
CA GLN A 281 21.76 -29.76 1.79
C GLN A 281 21.96 -28.70 2.86
N ARG A 282 23.15 -28.63 3.46
CA ARG A 282 23.51 -27.59 4.46
C ARG A 282 23.42 -26.18 3.86
N LYS A 283 24.00 -25.96 2.68
CA LYS A 283 23.97 -24.66 1.98
C LYS A 283 22.55 -24.21 1.61
N VAL A 284 21.64 -25.16 1.36
CA VAL A 284 20.23 -24.89 1.02
C VAL A 284 19.35 -24.79 2.26
N GLY A 285 19.70 -25.49 3.34
CA GLY A 285 18.86 -25.70 4.51
C GLY A 285 17.69 -26.66 4.27
N ALA A 286 17.80 -27.58 3.31
CA ALA A 286 16.75 -28.54 2.97
C ALA A 286 17.34 -29.84 2.44
N PHE A 287 16.62 -30.95 2.57
CA PHE A 287 17.05 -32.22 1.97
C PHE A 287 16.99 -32.17 0.45
N GLY A 288 17.74 -33.06 -0.21
CA GLY A 288 17.87 -33.04 -1.67
C GLY A 288 16.55 -33.22 -2.42
N ALA A 289 15.67 -34.09 -1.93
CA ALA A 289 14.34 -34.31 -2.50
C ALA A 289 13.39 -33.11 -2.32
N ASP A 290 13.63 -32.28 -1.30
CA ASP A 290 12.82 -31.09 -0.97
C ASP A 290 13.38 -29.82 -1.65
N SER A 291 14.59 -29.91 -2.21
CA SER A 291 15.26 -28.83 -2.91
C SER A 291 14.74 -28.69 -4.35
N GLY A 292 14.84 -27.49 -4.92
CA GLY A 292 14.55 -27.25 -6.34
C GLY A 292 15.68 -27.73 -7.26
N MET A 293 15.41 -28.01 -8.54
CA MET A 293 16.43 -28.50 -9.48
C MET A 293 17.43 -27.44 -9.95
N ARG A 294 17.10 -26.14 -9.82
CA ARG A 294 17.99 -25.03 -10.17
C ARG A 294 18.48 -24.37 -8.90
N ALA A 295 19.79 -24.30 -8.74
CA ALA A 295 20.45 -23.66 -7.62
C ALA A 295 21.00 -22.29 -8.07
N THR A 296 20.85 -21.30 -7.20
CA THR A 296 21.41 -19.96 -7.35
C THR A 296 22.26 -19.66 -6.12
N GLU A 297 23.51 -19.32 -6.35
CA GLU A 297 24.43 -18.89 -5.29
C GLU A 297 24.02 -17.55 -4.71
N ILE A 298 24.19 -17.41 -3.40
CA ILE A 298 24.08 -16.13 -2.69
C ILE A 298 25.50 -15.72 -2.32
N LYS A 299 26.07 -14.78 -3.07
CA LYS A 299 27.46 -14.33 -2.88
C LYS A 299 27.62 -13.47 -1.64
N ARG A 300 26.65 -12.59 -1.43
CA ARG A 300 26.65 -11.64 -0.33
C ARG A 300 25.21 -11.36 0.08
N VAL A 301 25.02 -11.11 1.37
CA VAL A 301 23.75 -10.68 1.93
C VAL A 301 24.03 -9.67 3.03
N ALA A 302 23.19 -8.64 3.15
CA ALA A 302 23.20 -7.72 4.26
C ALA A 302 21.77 -7.30 4.58
N TYR A 303 21.46 -7.15 5.86
CA TYR A 303 20.22 -6.50 6.28
C TYR A 303 20.17 -5.07 5.74
N LEU A 304 18.97 -4.63 5.38
CA LEU A 304 18.71 -3.21 5.19
C LEU A 304 18.89 -2.47 6.52
N GLN A 305 19.11 -1.16 6.48
CA GLN A 305 19.19 -0.34 7.70
C GLN A 305 17.88 -0.37 8.50
N ARG A 306 16.75 -0.56 7.81
CA ARG A 306 15.41 -0.76 8.38
C ARG A 306 14.54 -1.61 7.46
N GLY A 307 13.53 -2.27 8.02
CA GLY A 307 12.56 -3.03 7.23
C GLY A 307 11.69 -2.11 6.38
N VAL A 308 11.58 -2.39 5.08
CA VAL A 308 10.79 -1.57 4.14
C VAL A 308 9.54 -2.32 3.73
N ARG A 309 8.36 -1.74 3.95
CA ARG A 309 7.09 -2.35 3.53
C ARG A 309 7.02 -2.38 2.01
N VAL A 310 6.93 -3.59 1.45
CA VAL A 310 6.80 -3.81 0.01
C VAL A 310 5.68 -4.81 -0.22
N SER A 311 4.78 -4.51 -1.15
CA SER A 311 3.72 -5.44 -1.54
C SER A 311 4.33 -6.61 -2.33
N GLY A 312 4.39 -7.79 -1.72
CA GLY A 312 4.90 -8.99 -2.39
C GLY A 312 4.10 -9.35 -3.64
N GLN A 313 4.82 -9.70 -4.71
CA GLN A 313 4.25 -10.19 -5.97
C GLN A 313 4.87 -11.55 -6.34
N GLY A 314 4.23 -12.28 -7.25
CA GLY A 314 4.79 -13.50 -7.81
C GLY A 314 5.96 -13.18 -8.75
N GLY A 315 6.97 -14.04 -8.79
CA GLY A 315 8.15 -13.80 -9.63
C GLY A 315 9.19 -12.89 -8.96
N VAL A 316 10.04 -12.29 -9.80
CA VAL A 316 10.85 -11.12 -9.44
C VAL A 316 10.05 -9.88 -9.87
N PHE A 317 9.95 -8.89 -9.00
CA PHE A 317 9.21 -7.66 -9.24
C PHE A 317 10.04 -6.45 -8.82
N LYS A 318 9.64 -5.25 -9.25
CA LYS A 318 10.35 -4.00 -8.88
C LYS A 318 9.71 -3.34 -7.68
N ALA A 319 10.53 -2.71 -6.84
CA ALA A 319 10.09 -1.79 -5.81
C ALA A 319 11.04 -0.59 -5.75
N ASP A 320 10.46 0.59 -5.54
CA ASP A 320 11.22 1.79 -5.25
C ASP A 320 11.37 1.89 -3.73
N ILE A 321 12.62 2.00 -3.28
CA ILE A 321 12.98 2.11 -1.87
C ILE A 321 13.86 3.33 -1.66
N GLU A 322 13.80 3.92 -0.47
CA GLU A 322 14.65 5.07 -0.10
C GLU A 322 16.11 4.61 -0.10
N ARG A 323 17.02 5.38 -0.69
CA ARG A 323 18.43 4.99 -0.84
C ARG A 323 19.12 4.76 0.50
N ASP A 324 18.74 5.52 1.52
CA ASP A 324 19.30 5.46 2.87
C ASP A 324 18.97 4.16 3.64
N VAL A 325 18.04 3.33 3.14
CA VAL A 325 17.78 2.00 3.72
C VAL A 325 18.84 0.99 3.32
N LEU A 326 19.65 1.29 2.30
CA LEU A 326 20.65 0.36 1.80
C LEU A 326 21.92 0.44 2.64
N PRO A 327 22.55 -0.71 2.93
CA PRO A 327 23.84 -0.73 3.60
C PRO A 327 24.94 -0.14 2.71
N ASP A 328 25.97 0.43 3.35
CA ASP A 328 27.11 1.04 2.65
C ASP A 328 27.81 0.04 1.71
N GLY A 329 28.23 0.50 0.53
CA GLY A 329 28.96 -0.32 -0.46
C GLY A 329 28.11 -1.32 -1.26
N TRP A 330 26.78 -1.13 -1.28
CA TRP A 330 25.86 -1.95 -2.08
C TRP A 330 25.33 -1.30 -3.35
N LEU A 331 25.44 0.02 -3.48
CA LEU A 331 25.13 0.77 -4.69
C LEU A 331 26.35 1.47 -5.26
#